data_AF-A0A7V1SLJ3-F1
#
_entry.id   AF-A0A7V1SLJ3-F1
#
_cell.length_a   1.000
_cell.length_b   1.000
_cell.length_c   1.000
_cell.angle_alpha   90.00
_cell.angle_beta   90.00
_cell.angle_gamma   90.00
#
_symmetry.space_group_name_H-M   'P 1'
#
loop_
_entity.id
_entity.type
_entity.pdbx_description
1 polymer ?
#
loop_
_entity_poly.entity_id
_entity_poly.type
_entity_poly.pdbx_seq_one_letter_code
_entity_poly.pdbx_strand_id
1 'polypeptide(L)' 'MTATRRNDLQWNQIRMVPILHNRVEFALEVRKVFDAFKPHHVAVEYPDTLKEKILAVVRRLPLLSVV' A
#
# COMPACT_ATOMS: atom_id res chain seq x y z
N MET A 1 -26.98 -2.13 -18.18
CA MET A 1 -27.02 -1.96 -16.71
C MET A 1 -25.77 -2.61 -16.13
N THR A 2 -24.67 -1.86 -16.03
CA THR A 2 -23.40 -2.34 -15.45
C THR A 2 -23.32 -1.80 -14.03
N ALA A 3 -23.38 -2.69 -13.05
CA ALA A 3 -23.24 -2.33 -11.65
C ALA A 3 -21.85 -1.72 -11.41
N THR A 4 -21.79 -0.40 -11.28
CA THR A 4 -20.62 0.32 -10.76
C THR A 4 -20.43 -0.13 -9.31
N ARG A 5 -19.61 -1.16 -9.08
CA ARG A 5 -19.28 -1.60 -7.72
C ARG A 5 -18.48 -0.48 -7.05
N ARG A 6 -19.14 0.26 -6.16
CA ARG A 6 -18.50 1.12 -5.16
C ARG A 6 -17.61 0.22 -4.31
N ASN A 7 -16.32 0.21 -4.58
CA ASN A 7 -15.32 -0.58 -3.86
C ASN A 7 -14.36 0.31 -3.05
N ASP A 8 -14.74 1.56 -2.81
CA ASP A 8 -13.91 2.50 -2.06
C ASP A 8 -14.22 2.36 -0.57
N LEU A 9 -13.36 1.63 0.14
CA LEU A 9 -13.32 1.63 1.60
C LEU A 9 -12.72 2.97 2.05
N GLN A 10 -13.54 4.01 2.08
CA GLN A 10 -13.11 5.37 2.40
C GLN A 10 -13.91 5.94 3.56
N TRP A 11 -13.22 6.59 4.49
CA TRP A 11 -13.80 7.40 5.56
C TRP A 11 -13.14 8.78 5.55
N ASN A 12 -13.89 9.84 5.22
CA ASN A 12 -13.34 11.18 5.00
C ASN A 12 -12.14 11.16 4.03
N GLN A 13 -10.94 11.51 4.51
CA GLN A 13 -9.69 11.52 3.75
C GLN A 13 -8.87 10.22 3.93
N ILE A 14 -9.40 9.26 4.70
CA ILE A 14 -8.76 7.98 4.99
C ILE A 14 -9.21 6.96 3.95
N ARG A 15 -8.27 6.43 3.17
CA ARG A 15 -8.50 5.29 2.28
C ARG A 15 -7.97 4.04 2.97
N MET A 16 -8.87 3.09 3.20
CA MET A 16 -8.55 1.82 3.82
C MET A 16 -8.29 0.81 2.72
N VAL A 17 -7.23 0.02 2.89
CA VAL A 17 -6.89 -1.07 1.99
C VAL A 17 -6.97 -2.39 2.76
N PRO A 18 -7.56 -3.42 2.16
CA PRO A 18 -7.65 -4.71 2.82
C PRO A 18 -6.28 -5.38 2.89
N ILE A 19 -5.99 -6.07 3.99
CA ILE A 19 -4.76 -6.84 4.19
C ILE A 19 -5.08 -8.20 4.82
N LEU A 20 -4.46 -9.26 4.29
CA LEU A 20 -4.48 -10.57 4.90
C LEU A 20 -3.07 -11.16 4.82
N HIS A 21 -2.58 -11.69 5.93
CA HIS A 21 -1.25 -12.28 6.01
C HIS A 21 -1.07 -13.36 4.93
N ASN A 22 0.08 -13.33 4.25
CA ASN A 22 0.45 -14.28 3.20
C ASN A 22 -0.48 -14.29 1.95
N ARG A 23 -1.27 -13.23 1.73
CA ARG A 23 -2.14 -13.07 0.55
C ARG A 23 -1.76 -11.85 -0.26
N VAL A 24 -0.92 -12.09 -1.27
CA VAL A 24 -0.38 -11.05 -2.16
C VAL A 24 -1.44 -10.43 -3.07
N GLU A 25 -2.59 -11.09 -3.25
CA GLU A 25 -3.71 -10.60 -4.06
C GLU A 25 -4.23 -9.25 -3.54
N PHE A 26 -4.13 -9.02 -2.23
CA PHE A 26 -4.48 -7.75 -1.60
C PHE A 26 -3.55 -6.60 -2.01
N ALA A 27 -2.33 -6.88 -2.46
CA ALA A 27 -1.43 -5.87 -3.01
C ALA A 27 -1.99 -5.25 -4.31
N LEU A 28 -2.86 -5.96 -5.04
CA LEU A 28 -3.53 -5.42 -6.24
C LEU A 28 -4.51 -4.30 -5.87
N GLU A 29 -5.23 -4.43 -4.75
CA GLU A 29 -6.12 -3.36 -4.26
C GLU A 29 -5.32 -2.15 -3.76
N VAL A 30 -4.21 -2.38 -3.06
CA VAL A 30 -3.29 -1.29 -2.67
C VAL A 30 -2.81 -0.53 -3.90
N ARG A 31 -2.38 -1.24 -4.96
CA ARG A 31 -1.93 -0.63 -6.21
C ARG A 31 -3.03 0.21 -6.86
N LYS A 32 -4.26 -0.30 -6.96
CA LYS A 32 -5.40 0.46 -7.53
C LYS A 32 -5.64 1.76 -6.77
N VAL A 33 -5.61 1.72 -5.44
CA VAL A 33 -5.82 2.89 -4.59
C VAL A 33 -4.69 3.91 -4.74
N PHE A 34 -3.43 3.46 -4.81
CA PHE A 34 -2.28 4.35 -5.03
C PHE A 34 -2.28 4.97 -6.44
N ASP A 35 -2.60 4.19 -7.47
CA ASP A 35 -2.68 4.67 -8.87
C ASP A 35 -3.80 5.71 -9.05
N ALA A 36 -4.90 5.58 -8.30
CA ALA A 36 -5.99 6.54 -8.28
C ALA A 36 -5.67 7.79 -7.43
N PHE A 37 -5.05 7.62 -6.26
CA PHE A 37 -4.73 8.73 -5.35
C PHE A 37 -3.54 9.57 -5.81
N LYS A 38 -2.54 8.95 -6.45
CA LYS A 38 -1.31 9.59 -6.95
C LYS A 38 -0.64 10.50 -5.91
N PRO A 39 -0.26 9.98 -4.73
CA PRO A 39 0.43 10.78 -3.72
C PRO A 39 1.79 11.26 -4.24
N HIS A 40 2.11 12.53 -3.99
CA HIS A 40 3.44 13.08 -4.27
C HIS A 40 4.51 12.54 -3.30
N HIS A 41 4.11 12.25 -2.06
CA HIS A 41 4.98 11.75 -1.00
C HIS A 41 4.27 10.65 -0.23
N VAL A 42 5.02 9.66 0.23
CA VAL A 42 4.52 8.55 1.05
C VAL A 42 5.29 8.52 2.36
N ALA A 43 4.57 8.67 3.47
CA ALA A 43 5.11 8.42 4.80
C ALA A 43 4.63 7.04 5.27
N VAL A 44 5.54 6.24 5.81
CA VAL A 44 5.26 4.90 6.33
C VAL A 44 5.63 4.88 7.80
N GLU A 45 4.66 4.58 8.65
CA GLU A 45 4.90 4.29 10.06
C GLU A 45 5.41 2.85 10.18
N TYR A 46 6.44 2.64 10.99
CA TYR A 46 6.98 1.32 11.25
C TYR A 46 7.57 1.21 12.66
N PRO A 47 7.64 0.01 13.24
CA PRO A 47 8.29 -0.21 14.52
C PRO A 47 9.78 0.15 14.48
N ASP A 48 10.31 0.75 15.54
CA ASP A 48 11.72 1.15 15.63
C ASP A 48 12.69 -0.01 15.37
N THR A 49 12.31 -1.23 15.73
CA THR A 49 13.10 -2.46 15.51
C THR A 49 13.31 -2.83 14.05
N LEU A 50 12.55 -2.22 13.12
CA LEU A 50 12.62 -2.49 11.68
C LEU A 50 13.23 -1.33 10.88
N LYS A 51 13.66 -0.25 11.55
CA LYS A 51 14.13 0.99 10.91
C LYS A 51 15.20 0.75 9.87
N GLU A 52 16.30 0.10 10.23
CA GLU A 52 17.44 -0.11 9.34
C GLU A 52 17.06 -0.98 8.13
N LYS A 53 16.23 -2.01 8.36
CA LYS A 53 15.74 -2.90 7.31
C LYS A 53 14.85 -2.15 6.33
N ILE A 54 13.90 -1.35 6.82
CA ILE A 54 12.99 -0.58 5.97
C ILE A 54 13.75 0.46 5.16
N LEU A 55 14.68 1.19 5.78
CA LEU A 55 15.52 2.15 5.05
C LEU A 55 16.37 1.47 3.97
N ALA A 56 16.90 0.28 4.24
CA ALA A 56 17.63 -0.50 3.25
C ALA A 56 16.74 -0.91 2.06
N VAL A 57 15.49 -1.32 2.31
CA VAL A 57 14.51 -1.65 1.26
C VAL A 57 14.14 -0.42 0.43
N VAL A 58 13.84 0.71 1.08
CA VAL A 58 13.46 1.96 0.39
C VAL A 58 14.57 2.44 -0.55
N ARG A 59 15.84 2.37 -0.13
CA ARG A 59 17.00 2.73 -0.97
C ARG A 59 17.16 1.84 -2.21
N ARG A 60 16.56 0.65 -2.23
CA ARG A 60 16.65 -0.30 -3.34
C ARG A 60 15.44 -0.27 -4.27
N LEU A 61 14.39 0.48 -3.93
CA LEU A 61 13.23 0.60 -4.80
C LEU A 61 13.66 1.12 -6.20
N PRO A 62 13.03 0.61 -7.29
CA PRO A 62 11.86 -0.27 -7.31
C PRO A 62 12.19 -1.77 -7.39
N LEU A 63 13.40 -2.20 -7.03
CA LEU A 63 13.81 -3.60 -7.13
C LEU A 63 13.04 -4.49 -6.13
N LEU A 64 12.76 -5.72 -6.54
CA LEU A 64 12.17 -6.73 -5.64
C LEU A 64 13.15 -7.02 -4.48
N SER A 65 12.68 -6.96 -3.24
CA SER A 65 13.49 -7.21 -2.04
C SER A 65 13.00 -8.46 -1.29
N VAL A 66 13.94 -9.29 -0.82
CA VAL A 66 13.70 -10.51 -0.02
C VAL A 66 14.33 -10.41 1.39
N VAL A 67 14.75 -9.20 1.78
CA VAL A 67 15.47 -8.89 3.03
C VAL A 67 14.53 -8.87 4.23
#